data_AF-A0AA96JQA6-F1
#
_entry.id   AF-A0AA96JQA6-F1
#
_cell.length_a   1.000
_cell.length_b   1.000
_cell.length_c   1.000
_cell.angle_alpha   90.00
_cell.angle_beta   90.00
_cell.angle_gamma   90.00
#
_symmetry.space_group_name_H-M   'P 1'
#
loop_
_entity.id
_entity.type
_entity.pdbx_description
1 polymer ?
#
loop_
_entity_poly.entity_id
_entity_poly.type
_entity_poly.pdbx_seq_one_letter_code
_entity_poly.pdbx_strand_id
1 'polypeptide(L)' 'MSDINLTRAAWLKSSYSQQGGNCVEVAPGYSGVIPVRDSKDPSGPALVFPAEAWRSFVSAVRAAEFGAV' A
#
# COMPACT_ATOMS: atom_id res chain seq x y z
N MET A 1 -18.02 5.91 5.97
CA MET A 1 -16.63 5.41 6.05
C MET A 1 -15.88 6.39 6.93
N SER A 2 -15.46 6.00 8.12
CA SER A 2 -14.71 6.89 9.02
C SER A 2 -13.39 7.25 8.34
N ASP A 3 -13.11 8.53 8.15
CA ASP A 3 -11.82 8.99 7.63
C ASP A 3 -10.70 8.56 8.58
N ILE A 4 -9.84 7.67 8.09
CA ILE A 4 -8.66 7.24 8.84
C ILE A 4 -7.66 8.40 8.82
N ASN A 5 -7.23 8.86 10.00
CA ASN A 5 -6.25 9.93 10.09
C ASN A 5 -4.85 9.43 9.70
N LEU A 6 -4.38 9.84 8.53
CA LEU A 6 -3.07 9.44 7.98
C LEU A 6 -1.97 10.49 8.17
N THR A 7 -2.25 11.60 8.86
CA THR A 7 -1.32 12.73 9.00
C THR A 7 -0.01 12.33 9.69
N ARG A 8 -0.06 11.31 10.59
CA ARG A 8 1.12 10.76 11.29
C ARG A 8 1.44 9.32 10.90
N ALA A 9 0.96 8.87 9.74
CA ALA A 9 1.25 7.54 9.23
C ALA A 9 2.76 7.31 9.05
N ALA A 10 3.26 6.17 9.52
CA ALA A 10 4.63 5.73 9.29
C ALA A 10 4.71 5.01 7.94
N TRP A 11 4.97 5.77 6.86
CA TRP A 11 5.04 5.24 5.50
C TRP A 11 6.32 4.45 5.25
N LEU A 12 6.16 3.22 4.76
CA LEU A 12 7.23 2.33 4.33
C LEU A 12 7.26 2.28 2.81
N LYS A 13 8.36 2.75 2.23
CA LYS A 13 8.60 2.72 0.78
C LYS A 13 9.09 1.34 0.35
N SER A 14 8.57 0.83 -0.76
CA SER A 14 9.06 -0.42 -1.37
C SER A 14 10.52 -0.29 -1.80
N SER A 15 11.32 -1.35 -1.61
CA SER A 15 12.70 -1.42 -2.13
C SER A 15 12.77 -1.41 -3.65
N TYR A 16 11.70 -1.78 -4.34
CA TYR A 16 11.59 -1.74 -5.80
C TYR A 16 11.29 -0.33 -6.34
N SER A 17 11.04 0.65 -5.47
CA SER A 17 10.78 2.06 -5.84
C SER A 17 12.03 2.84 -6.27
N GLN A 18 13.20 2.20 -6.31
CA GLN A 18 14.47 2.87 -6.67
C GLN A 18 14.66 3.04 -8.18
N GLN A 19 13.95 2.28 -9.01
CA GLN A 19 14.15 2.24 -10.47
C GLN A 19 13.04 2.94 -11.27
N GLY A 20 12.65 4.15 -10.84
CA GLY A 20 12.11 5.16 -11.75
C GLY A 20 10.71 4.95 -12.36
N GLY A 21 9.83 4.11 -11.81
CA GLY A 21 8.51 3.92 -12.42
C GLY A 21 7.36 3.54 -11.48
N ASN A 22 7.55 2.55 -10.63
CA ASN A 22 6.46 1.88 -9.91
C ASN A 22 6.58 2.03 -8.39
N CYS A 23 6.54 3.28 -7.92
CA CYS A 23 6.81 3.60 -6.52
C CYS A 23 5.53 3.57 -5.66
N VAL A 24 5.48 2.66 -4.69
CA VAL A 24 4.38 2.57 -3.72
C VAL A 24 4.90 2.64 -2.29
N GLU A 25 4.10 3.23 -1.40
CA GLU A 25 4.32 3.21 0.05
C GLU A 25 3.11 2.64 0.78
N VAL A 26 3.36 1.93 1.89
CA VAL A 26 2.33 1.37 2.76
C VAL A 26 2.52 1.82 4.20
N ALA A 27 1.45 2.01 4.95
CA ALA A 27 1.52 2.39 6.37
C ALA A 27 0.93 1.29 7.27
N PRO A 28 1.71 0.32 7.76
CA PRO A 28 1.21 -0.63 8.74
C PRO A 28 0.96 0.05 10.10
N GLY A 29 0.26 -0.63 11.00
CA GLY A 29 -0.01 -0.14 12.36
C GLY A 29 -1.37 0.51 12.58
N TYR A 30 -2.22 0.54 11.53
CA TYR A 30 -3.62 0.89 11.66
C TYR A 30 -4.46 -0.35 11.98
N SER A 31 -5.46 -0.20 12.86
CA SER A 31 -6.32 -1.32 13.26
C SER A 31 -7.17 -1.79 12.08
N GLY A 32 -6.94 -3.04 11.65
CA GLY A 32 -7.76 -3.72 10.63
C GLY A 32 -7.56 -3.26 9.19
N VAL A 33 -6.64 -2.33 8.92
CA VAL A 33 -6.48 -1.71 7.60
C VAL A 33 -5.03 -1.43 7.23
N ILE A 34 -4.77 -1.35 5.93
CA ILE A 34 -3.48 -1.00 5.34
C ILE A 34 -3.70 0.15 4.34
N PRO A 35 -3.34 1.38 4.71
CA PRO A 35 -3.23 2.50 3.78
C PRO A 35 -2.07 2.30 2.79
N VAL A 36 -2.32 2.67 1.53
CA VAL A 36 -1.38 2.58 0.41
C VAL A 36 -1.44 3.88 -0.38
N ARG A 37 -0.29 4.43 -0.76
CA ARG A 37 -0.23 5.64 -1.60
C ARG A 37 0.86 5.56 -2.66
N ASP A 38 0.74 6.41 -3.66
CA ASP A 38 1.80 6.64 -4.65
C ASP A 38 2.95 7.41 -4.00
N SER A 39 4.18 6.88 -4.06
CA SER A 39 5.34 7.61 -3.54
C SER A 39 5.64 8.88 -4.33
N LYS A 40 5.17 8.98 -5.59
CA LYS A 40 5.38 10.12 -6.49
C LYS A 40 4.42 11.27 -6.18
N ASP A 41 3.29 10.99 -5.54
CA ASP A 41 2.35 12.00 -5.04
C ASP A 41 1.99 11.75 -3.55
N PRO A 42 2.90 12.06 -2.61
CA PRO A 42 2.66 11.85 -1.18
C PRO A 42 1.53 12.70 -0.60
N SER A 43 1.17 13.80 -1.28
CA SER A 43 0.07 14.70 -0.95
C SER A 43 -1.28 14.23 -1.50
N GLY A 44 -1.27 13.32 -2.47
CA GLY A 44 -2.44 12.74 -3.07
C GLY A 44 -3.22 11.82 -2.13
N PRO A 45 -4.39 11.33 -2.58
CA PRO A 45 -5.22 10.44 -1.80
C PRO A 45 -4.54 9.08 -1.57
N ALA A 46 -4.68 8.55 -0.35
CA ALA A 46 -4.31 7.18 -0.04
C ALA A 46 -5.52 6.24 -0.21
N LEU A 47 -5.27 5.06 -0.76
CA LEU A 47 -6.23 3.96 -0.76
C LEU A 47 -6.14 3.23 0.58
N VAL A 48 -7.28 2.80 1.12
CA VAL A 48 -7.31 2.06 2.38
C VAL A 48 -7.94 0.69 2.17
N PHE A 49 -7.14 -0.35 2.38
CA PHE A 49 -7.58 -1.73 2.23
C PHE A 49 -7.81 -2.38 3.59
N PRO A 50 -8.79 -3.29 3.75
CA PRO A 50 -8.83 -4.19 4.88
C PRO A 50 -7.53 -4.99 4.98
N ALA A 51 -7.00 -5.18 6.19
CA ALA A 51 -5.72 -5.86 6.40
C ALA A 51 -5.71 -7.30 5.87
N GLU A 52 -6.83 -8.02 6.01
CA GLU A 52 -6.97 -9.37 5.47
C GLU A 52 -6.95 -9.39 3.94
N ALA A 53 -7.65 -8.45 3.30
CA ALA A 53 -7.65 -8.32 1.84
C ALA A 53 -6.24 -7.99 1.31
N TRP A 54 -5.51 -7.11 2.00
CA TRP A 54 -4.11 -6.79 1.66
C TRP A 54 -3.20 -8.02 1.78
N ARG A 55 -3.35 -8.83 2.84
CA ARG A 55 -2.58 -10.08 3.01
C ARG A 55 -2.88 -11.09 1.90
N SER A 56 -4.16 -11.31 1.58
CA SER A 56 -4.56 -12.19 0.48
C SER A 56 -3.99 -11.71 -0.85
N PHE A 57 -4.08 -10.40 -1.13
CA PHE A 57 -3.49 -9.81 -2.33
C PHE A 57 -1.98 -10.07 -2.43
N VAL A 58 -1.21 -9.78 -1.38
CA VAL A 58 0.24 -10.00 -1.37
C VAL A 58 0.57 -11.50 -1.52
N SER A 59 -0.22 -12.39 -0.93
CA SER A 59 -0.04 -13.84 -1.09
C SER A 59 -0.24 -14.27 -2.55
N ALA A 60 -1.30 -13.81 -3.20
CA ALA A 60 -1.60 -14.11 -4.60
C ALA A 60 -0.54 -13.55 -5.55
N VAL A 61 -0.03 -12.33 -5.30
CA VAL A 61 1.11 -11.77 -6.05
C VAL A 61 2.35 -12.65 -5.93
N ARG A 62 2.67 -13.13 -4.72
CA ARG A 62 3.83 -14.02 -4.50
C ARG A 62 3.69 -15.37 -5.19
N ALA A 63 2.46 -15.89 -5.28
CA ALA A 63 2.14 -17.12 -5.98
C ALA A 63 2.03 -16.93 -7.51
N ALA A 64 2.27 -15.72 -8.03
CA ALA A 64 2.15 -15.35 -9.44
C ALA A 64 0.76 -15.63 -10.05
N GLU A 65 -0.30 -15.53 -9.23
CA GLU A 65 -1.67 -15.86 -9.64
C GLU A 65 -2.26 -14.86 -10.65
N PHE A 66 -1.71 -13.64 -10.72
CA PHE A 66 -2.20 -12.57 -11.58
C PHE A 66 -1.59 -12.53 -12.99
N GLY A 67 -0.69 -13.47 -13.32
CA GLY A 67 0.00 -13.50 -14.62
C GLY A 67 0.88 -12.26 -14.87
N ALA A 68 1.44 -12.16 -16.07
CA ALA A 68 2.08 -10.92 -16.52
C ALA A 68 0.99 -9.96 -17.04
N VAL A 69 0.95 -8.75 -16.47
CA VAL A 69 0.12 -7.64 -16.94
C VAL A 69 0.95 -6.76 -17.86
#